data_AF-A0A1A6HKH7-F1
#
_entry.id   AF-A0A1A6HKH7-F1
#
_cell.length_a   1.000
_cell.length_b   1.000
_cell.length_c   1.000
_cell.angle_alpha   90.00
_cell.angle_beta   90.00
_cell.angle_gamma   90.00
#
_symmetry.space_group_name_H-M   'P 1'
#
loop_
_entity.id
_entity.type
_entity.pdbx_description
1 polymer ?
#
loop_
_entity_poly.entity_id
_entity_poly.type
_entity_poly.pdbx_seq_one_letter_code
_entity_poly.pdbx_strand_id
1 'polypeptide(L)'
;MDYFCASAVILYSIYLCCVRTVGLQHPSVASAFGALLLLLLTVHISYLSLIHFDYGYNMMANVAIGLVNLAWWLAWCLRNHRRLPHTRRCVAVVLLLQGLSLLELLDFPPLFWVLDAHAIWHISTIPVHILFFRFLEDDSLYLLKESEAKFKLD
;
A
#
# COMPACT_ATOMS: atom_id res chain seq x y z
N MET A 1 -2.46 -11.74 -16.27
CA MET A 1 -3.36 -11.57 -15.12
C MET A 1 -2.53 -11.17 -13.92
N ASP A 2 -2.64 -9.90 -13.58
CA ASP A 2 -1.94 -9.07 -12.59
C ASP A 2 -2.40 -9.28 -11.13
N TYR A 3 -3.31 -10.22 -10.92
CA TYR A 3 -3.95 -10.52 -9.63
C TYR A 3 -3.00 -10.77 -8.46
N PHE A 4 -1.98 -11.60 -8.67
CA PHE A 4 -1.00 -11.91 -7.62
C PHE A 4 -0.10 -10.70 -7.32
N CYS A 5 0.14 -9.86 -8.33
CA CYS A 5 0.92 -8.64 -8.17
C CYS A 5 0.15 -7.61 -7.34
N ALA A 6 -1.16 -7.46 -7.56
CA ALA A 6 -2.01 -6.59 -6.76
C ALA A 6 -1.99 -6.97 -5.27
N SER A 7 -2.15 -8.27 -4.94
CA SER A 7 -2.05 -8.75 -3.55
C SER A 7 -0.68 -8.47 -2.94
N ALA A 8 0.41 -8.66 -3.70
CA ALA A 8 1.77 -8.41 -3.25
C ALA A 8 2.00 -6.92 -2.94
N VAL A 9 1.52 -6.01 -3.79
CA VAL A 9 1.67 -4.56 -3.61
C VAL A 9 0.93 -4.07 -2.36
N ILE A 10 -0.31 -4.55 -2.12
CA ILE A 10 -1.09 -4.16 -0.95
C ILE A 10 -0.41 -4.67 0.33
N LEU A 11 0.03 -5.93 0.37
CA LEU A 11 0.74 -6.48 1.52
C LEU A 11 2.07 -5.77 1.79
N TYR A 12 2.79 -5.39 0.72
CA TYR A 12 4.01 -4.59 0.85
C TYR A 12 3.72 -3.21 1.45
N SER A 13 2.62 -2.55 1.07
CA SER A 13 2.18 -1.30 1.69
C SER A 13 1.89 -1.46 3.19
N ILE A 14 1.25 -2.56 3.61
CA ILE A 14 1.00 -2.87 5.03
C ILE A 14 2.32 -3.09 5.77
N TYR A 15 3.26 -3.80 5.16
CA TYR A 15 4.59 -4.01 5.71
C TYR A 15 5.32 -2.69 5.94
N LEU A 16 5.35 -1.80 4.94
CA LEU A 16 5.96 -0.47 5.07
C LEU A 16 5.33 0.33 6.21
N CYS A 17 4.01 0.27 6.36
CA CYS A 17 3.35 0.96 7.46
C CYS A 17 3.74 0.40 8.84
N CYS A 18 3.92 -0.92 8.96
CA CYS A 18 4.39 -1.57 10.18
C CYS A 18 5.85 -1.21 10.52
N VAL A 19 6.73 -1.21 9.51
CA VAL A 19 8.12 -0.77 9.67
C VAL A 19 8.15 0.68 10.18
N ARG A 20 7.27 1.53 9.66
CA ARG A 20 7.21 2.94 10.05
C ARG A 20 6.65 3.16 11.46
N THR A 21 5.69 2.35 11.90
CA THR A 21 5.10 2.47 13.25
C THR A 21 5.96 1.85 14.34
N VAL A 22 6.53 0.66 14.09
CA VAL A 22 7.18 -0.17 15.12
C VAL A 22 8.61 -0.55 14.73
N GLY A 23 8.87 -0.74 13.44
CA GLY A 23 10.16 -1.27 12.95
C GLY A 23 11.37 -0.37 13.20
N LEU A 24 11.19 0.96 13.30
CA LEU A 24 12.29 1.86 13.68
C LEU A 24 12.79 1.63 15.13
N GLN A 25 11.96 1.11 16.03
CA GLN A 25 12.35 0.83 17.41
C GLN A 25 12.71 -0.66 17.62
N HIS A 26 12.04 -1.56 16.89
CA HIS A 26 12.22 -3.01 17.02
C HIS A 26 12.32 -3.70 15.65
N PRO A 27 13.53 -3.80 15.06
CA PRO A 27 13.72 -4.40 13.73
C PRO A 27 13.34 -5.88 13.67
N SER A 28 13.46 -6.62 14.78
CA SER A 28 13.07 -8.03 14.87
C SER A 28 11.56 -8.25 14.71
N VAL A 29 10.75 -7.38 15.30
CA VAL A 29 9.28 -7.43 15.20
C VAL A 29 8.84 -7.13 13.77
N ALA A 30 9.47 -6.14 13.13
CA ALA A 30 9.19 -5.82 11.72
C ALA A 30 9.55 -6.99 10.80
N SER A 31 10.70 -7.64 11.02
CA SER A 31 11.10 -8.81 10.22
C SER A 31 10.16 -10.00 10.41
N ALA A 32 9.73 -10.28 11.64
CA ALA A 32 8.78 -11.36 11.93
C ALA A 32 7.41 -11.09 11.27
N PHE A 33 6.95 -9.84 11.33
CA PHE A 33 5.71 -9.42 10.67
C PHE A 33 5.80 -9.51 9.14
N GLY A 34 6.93 -9.10 8.56
CA GLY A 34 7.19 -9.28 7.13
C GLY A 34 7.17 -10.74 6.69
N ALA A 35 7.80 -11.63 7.47
CA ALA A 35 7.79 -13.07 7.20
C ALA A 35 6.36 -13.66 7.26
N LEU A 36 5.54 -13.21 8.23
CA LEU A 36 4.13 -13.60 8.32
C LEU A 36 3.34 -13.16 7.08
N LEU A 37 3.51 -11.92 6.63
CA LEU A 37 2.83 -11.40 5.43
C LEU A 37 3.25 -12.16 4.16
N LEU A 38 4.54 -12.50 4.02
CA LEU A 38 5.03 -13.33 2.91
C LEU A 38 4.47 -14.75 2.94
N LEU A 39 4.34 -15.34 4.13
CA LEU A 39 3.70 -16.65 4.29
C LEU A 39 2.23 -16.58 3.85
N LEU A 40 1.48 -15.57 4.31
CA LEU A 40 0.09 -15.35 3.91
C LEU A 40 -0.06 -15.17 2.40
N LEU A 41 0.82 -14.37 1.77
CA LEU A 41 0.85 -14.21 0.32
C LEU A 41 1.10 -15.54 -0.39
N THR A 42 2.08 -16.31 0.08
CA THR A 42 2.44 -17.60 -0.53
C THR A 42 1.30 -18.60 -0.41
N VAL A 43 0.63 -18.67 0.73
CA VAL A 43 -0.55 -19.51 0.94
C VAL A 43 -1.70 -19.07 0.04
N HIS A 44 -1.99 -17.76 -0.04
CA HIS A 44 -3.04 -17.21 -0.89
C HIS A 44 -2.81 -17.52 -2.38
N ILE A 45 -1.58 -17.28 -2.87
CA ILE A 45 -1.20 -17.60 -4.25
C ILE A 45 -1.29 -19.11 -4.50
N SER A 46 -0.80 -19.93 -3.57
CA SER A 46 -0.83 -21.40 -3.72
C SER A 46 -2.25 -21.94 -3.73
N TYR A 47 -3.15 -21.41 -2.89
CA TYR A 47 -4.56 -21.78 -2.85
C TYR A 47 -5.27 -21.48 -4.18
N LEU A 48 -5.11 -20.24 -4.67
CA LEU A 48 -5.71 -19.80 -5.94
C LEU A 48 -5.11 -20.48 -7.17
N SER A 49 -3.84 -20.89 -7.12
CA SER A 49 -3.14 -21.51 -8.26
C SER A 49 -3.34 -23.02 -8.34
N LEU A 50 -3.50 -23.71 -7.20
CA LEU A 50 -3.45 -25.18 -7.15
C LEU A 50 -4.78 -25.86 -6.84
N ILE A 51 -5.76 -25.16 -6.25
CA ILE A 51 -7.01 -25.78 -5.79
C ILE A 51 -8.17 -25.35 -6.67
N HIS A 52 -8.51 -24.07 -6.69
CA HIS A 52 -9.63 -23.55 -7.49
C HIS A 52 -9.40 -22.07 -7.77
N PHE A 53 -9.33 -21.71 -9.06
CA PHE A 53 -9.16 -20.32 -9.48
C PHE A 53 -10.50 -19.58 -9.41
N ASP A 54 -10.84 -19.07 -8.23
CA ASP A 54 -12.00 -18.21 -8.02
C ASP A 54 -11.58 -16.73 -8.05
N TYR A 55 -11.90 -16.07 -9.16
CA TYR A 55 -11.61 -14.65 -9.36
C TYR A 55 -12.34 -13.74 -8.35
N GLY A 56 -13.58 -14.08 -7.99
CA GLY A 56 -14.37 -13.31 -7.04
C GLY A 56 -13.75 -13.35 -5.64
N TYR A 57 -13.26 -14.52 -5.22
CA TYR A 57 -12.52 -14.65 -3.97
C TYR A 57 -11.26 -13.78 -3.95
N ASN A 58 -10.47 -13.79 -5.02
CA ASN A 58 -9.26 -12.95 -5.11
C ASN A 58 -9.58 -11.46 -4.99
N MET A 59 -10.62 -10.99 -5.68
CA MET A 59 -11.08 -9.61 -5.60
C MET A 59 -11.55 -9.24 -4.18
N MET A 60 -12.38 -10.09 -3.54
CA MET A 60 -12.83 -9.84 -2.18
C MET A 60 -11.67 -9.78 -1.18
N ALA A 61 -10.70 -10.68 -1.30
CA ALA A 61 -9.51 -10.69 -0.45
C ALA A 61 -8.67 -9.41 -0.64
N ASN A 62 -8.43 -9.00 -1.88
CA ASN A 62 -7.68 -7.77 -2.18
C ASN A 62 -8.40 -6.52 -1.65
N VAL A 63 -9.72 -6.44 -1.79
CA VAL A 63 -10.52 -5.33 -1.23
C VAL A 63 -10.43 -5.31 0.30
N ALA A 64 -10.58 -6.46 0.96
CA ALA A 64 -10.51 -6.54 2.42
C ALA A 64 -9.13 -6.10 2.94
N ILE A 65 -8.05 -6.61 2.35
CA ILE A 65 -6.67 -6.25 2.73
C ILE A 65 -6.40 -4.77 2.39
N GLY A 66 -6.93 -4.27 1.26
CA GLY A 66 -6.84 -2.86 0.87
C GLY A 66 -7.52 -1.90 1.85
N LEU A 67 -8.70 -2.28 2.37
CA LEU A 67 -9.40 -1.51 3.41
C LEU A 67 -8.63 -1.48 4.73
N VAL A 68 -8.02 -2.59 5.13
CA VAL A 68 -7.14 -2.65 6.30
C VAL A 68 -5.94 -1.72 6.10
N ASN A 69 -5.33 -1.75 4.92
CA ASN A 69 -4.22 -0.86 4.56
C ASN A 69 -4.63 0.62 4.63
N LEU A 70 -5.79 0.98 4.07
CA LEU A 70 -6.36 2.33 4.14
C LEU A 70 -6.55 2.78 5.58
N ALA A 71 -7.23 1.98 6.40
CA ALA A 71 -7.53 2.32 7.79
C ALA A 71 -6.24 2.53 8.60
N TRP A 72 -5.25 1.67 8.40
CA TRP A 72 -3.98 1.75 9.12
C TRP A 72 -3.17 2.98 8.73
N TRP A 73 -2.99 3.23 7.43
CA TRP A 73 -2.29 4.42 6.96
C TRP A 73 -3.00 5.71 7.37
N LEU A 74 -4.33 5.73 7.32
CA LEU A 74 -5.12 6.88 7.75
C LEU A 74 -4.97 7.11 9.26
N ALA A 75 -5.00 6.05 10.09
CA ALA A 75 -4.77 6.15 11.52
C ALA A 75 -3.36 6.69 11.85
N TRP A 76 -2.33 6.21 11.15
CA TRP A 76 -0.97 6.74 11.28
C TRP A 76 -0.90 8.21 10.86
N CYS A 77 -1.51 8.55 9.73
CA CYS A 77 -1.57 9.91 9.24
C CYS A 77 -2.26 10.84 10.23
N LEU A 78 -3.44 10.49 10.73
CA LEU A 78 -4.20 11.30 11.69
C LEU A 78 -3.41 11.51 13.00
N ARG A 79 -2.74 10.46 13.49
CA ARG A 79 -1.89 10.54 14.68
C ARG A 79 -0.70 11.47 14.49
N ASN A 80 -0.11 11.50 13.29
CA ASN A 80 1.09 12.28 13.00
C ASN A 80 0.84 13.59 12.23
N HIS A 81 -0.41 13.90 11.88
CA HIS A 81 -0.80 15.07 11.08
C HIS A 81 -0.43 16.40 11.74
N ARG A 82 -0.32 16.43 13.08
CA ARG A 82 0.12 17.62 13.81
C ARG A 82 1.64 17.82 13.81
N ARG A 83 2.43 16.78 13.52
CA ARG A 83 3.90 16.84 13.58
C ARG A 83 4.56 16.88 12.20
N LEU A 84 3.93 16.31 11.17
CA LEU A 84 4.51 16.23 9.83
C LEU A 84 3.56 16.84 8.77
N PRO A 85 3.91 17.98 8.14
CA PRO A 85 3.10 18.54 7.06
C PRO A 85 3.08 17.65 5.80
N HIS A 86 4.08 16.78 5.61
CA HIS A 86 4.18 15.83 4.51
C HIS A 86 3.12 14.71 4.55
N THR A 87 2.49 14.49 5.71
CA THR A 87 1.42 13.50 5.89
C THR A 87 0.21 13.73 4.98
N ARG A 88 -0.03 14.97 4.53
CA ARG A 88 -1.08 15.28 3.55
C ARG A 88 -0.88 14.58 2.21
N ARG A 89 0.37 14.40 1.77
CA ARG A 89 0.71 13.68 0.53
C ARG A 89 0.41 12.20 0.67
N CYS A 90 0.71 11.61 1.83
CA CYS A 90 0.36 10.22 2.13
C CYS A 90 -1.15 9.99 2.14
N VAL A 91 -1.92 10.86 2.82
CA VAL A 91 -3.40 10.79 2.80
C VAL A 91 -3.93 10.87 1.37
N ALA A 92 -3.41 11.81 0.56
CA ALA A 92 -3.80 11.92 -0.85
C ALA A 92 -3.50 10.65 -1.64
N VAL A 93 -2.30 10.06 -1.47
CA VAL A 93 -1.92 8.81 -2.16
C VAL A 93 -2.85 7.67 -1.76
N VAL A 94 -3.11 7.48 -0.47
CA VAL A 94 -3.90 6.35 0.03
C VAL A 94 -5.37 6.49 -0.39
N LEU A 95 -5.94 7.71 -0.37
CA LEU A 95 -7.29 7.97 -0.85
C LEU A 95 -7.40 7.82 -2.38
N LEU A 96 -6.41 8.32 -3.14
CA LEU A 96 -6.39 8.17 -4.59
C LEU A 96 -6.27 6.69 -4.98
N LEU A 97 -5.39 5.92 -4.33
CA LEU A 97 -5.21 4.51 -4.62
C LEU A 97 -6.51 3.71 -4.37
N GLN A 98 -7.20 3.97 -3.25
CA GLN A 98 -8.49 3.35 -2.98
C GLN A 98 -9.60 3.83 -3.91
N GLY A 99 -9.63 5.12 -4.26
CA GLY A 99 -10.58 5.64 -5.24
C GLY A 99 -10.41 5.00 -6.61
N LEU A 100 -9.16 4.81 -7.04
CA LEU A 100 -8.86 4.15 -8.33
C LEU A 100 -9.19 2.66 -8.30
N SER A 101 -9.03 1.96 -7.17
CA SER A 101 -9.48 0.55 -7.06
C SER A 101 -10.98 0.36 -7.25
N LEU A 102 -11.80 1.42 -7.08
CA LEU A 102 -13.23 1.35 -7.39
C LEU A 102 -13.48 1.22 -8.90
N LEU A 103 -12.57 1.71 -9.75
CA LEU A 103 -12.70 1.57 -11.21
C LEU A 103 -12.62 0.10 -11.62
N GLU A 104 -11.76 -0.68 -10.98
CA GLU A 104 -11.65 -2.14 -11.18
C GLU A 104 -12.90 -2.88 -10.69
N LEU A 105 -13.52 -2.42 -9.59
CA LEU A 105 -14.77 -2.97 -9.06
C LEU A 105 -16.02 -2.63 -9.89
N LEU A 106 -16.04 -1.47 -10.53
CA LEU A 106 -17.19 -1.00 -11.31
C LEU A 106 -17.30 -1.69 -12.68
N ASP A 107 -16.20 -2.25 -13.19
CA ASP A 107 -16.11 -3.07 -14.41
C ASP A 107 -17.02 -2.57 -15.55
N PHE A 108 -16.87 -1.29 -15.91
CA PHE A 108 -17.72 -0.66 -16.91
C PHE A 108 -17.28 -1.01 -18.33
N PRO A 109 -18.22 -1.05 -19.31
CA PRO A 109 -17.91 -1.38 -20.69
C PRO A 109 -16.90 -0.40 -21.31
N PRO A 110 -16.07 -0.85 -22.28
CA PRO A 110 -14.97 -0.05 -22.78
C PRO A 110 -15.44 1.26 -23.42
N LEU A 111 -14.85 2.36 -22.96
CA LEU A 111 -15.02 3.68 -23.55
C LEU A 111 -14.40 3.69 -24.95
N PHE A 112 -15.19 4.16 -25.92
CA PHE A 112 -14.80 4.21 -27.33
C PHE A 112 -14.35 2.87 -27.93
N TRP A 113 -14.69 1.73 -27.31
CA TRP A 113 -14.21 0.40 -27.71
C TRP A 113 -12.68 0.21 -27.65
N VAL A 114 -11.96 1.13 -26.98
CA VAL A 114 -10.48 1.10 -26.90
C VAL A 114 -10.00 1.05 -25.45
N LEU A 115 -10.69 1.72 -24.51
CA LEU A 115 -10.26 1.82 -23.12
C LEU A 115 -11.28 1.17 -22.20
N ASP A 116 -10.94 0.01 -21.65
CA ASP A 116 -11.71 -0.62 -20.59
C ASP A 116 -11.40 -0.01 -19.21
N ALA A 117 -12.23 -0.33 -18.22
CA ALA A 117 -12.07 0.12 -16.85
C ALA A 117 -10.68 -0.25 -16.28
N HIS A 118 -10.17 -1.41 -16.67
CA HIS A 118 -8.89 -1.94 -16.22
C HIS A 118 -7.68 -1.17 -16.80
N ALA A 119 -7.68 -0.83 -18.09
CA ALA A 119 -6.64 0.01 -18.69
C ALA A 119 -6.61 1.42 -18.10
N ILE A 120 -7.79 1.98 -17.80
CA ILE A 120 -7.90 3.29 -17.14
C ILE A 120 -7.34 3.23 -15.72
N TRP A 121 -7.59 2.14 -14.99
CA TRP A 121 -6.98 1.90 -13.69
C TRP A 121 -5.44 1.84 -13.78
N HIS A 122 -4.88 1.11 -14.72
CA HIS A 122 -3.42 1.07 -14.93
C HIS A 122 -2.81 2.44 -15.22
N ILE A 123 -3.41 3.22 -16.12
CA ILE A 123 -2.88 4.56 -16.48
C ILE A 123 -2.98 5.54 -15.31
N SER A 124 -4.09 5.50 -14.58
CA SER A 124 -4.36 6.43 -13.48
C SER A 124 -3.51 6.16 -12.24
N THR A 125 -3.04 4.92 -12.03
CA THR A 125 -2.16 4.59 -10.91
C THR A 125 -0.72 5.08 -11.11
N ILE A 126 -0.24 5.31 -12.34
CA ILE A 126 1.13 5.81 -12.63
C ILE A 126 1.48 7.09 -11.83
N PRO A 127 0.72 8.20 -11.91
CA PRO A 127 1.03 9.41 -11.16
C PRO A 127 0.94 9.23 -9.64
N VAL A 128 0.08 8.31 -9.17
CA VAL A 128 -0.07 8.01 -7.74
C VAL A 128 1.21 7.39 -7.18
N HIS A 129 1.86 6.51 -7.93
CA HIS A 129 3.15 5.93 -7.53
C HIS A 129 4.26 6.98 -7.44
N ILE A 130 4.29 7.95 -8.37
CA ILE A 130 5.25 9.06 -8.33
C ILE A 130 5.03 9.91 -7.07
N LEU A 131 3.78 10.21 -6.72
CA LEU A 131 3.43 10.93 -5.49
C LEU A 131 3.84 10.16 -4.24
N PHE A 132 3.67 8.84 -4.23
CA PHE A 132 4.10 7.98 -3.12
C PHE A 132 5.61 8.02 -2.93
N PHE A 133 6.37 7.94 -4.03
CA PHE A 133 7.83 8.03 -3.98
C PHE A 133 8.32 9.35 -3.38
N ARG A 134 7.72 10.47 -3.79
CA ARG A 134 8.04 11.80 -3.22
C ARG A 134 7.73 11.89 -1.72
N PHE A 135 6.66 11.23 -1.28
CA PHE A 135 6.36 11.13 0.15
C PHE A 135 7.44 10.34 0.90
N LEU A 136 7.91 9.21 0.34
CA LEU A 136 8.98 8.40 0.94
C LEU A 136 10.31 9.16 1.02
N GLU A 137 10.64 9.95 -0.01
CA GLU A 137 11.83 10.80 -0.04
C GLU A 137 11.78 11.85 1.08
N ASP A 138 10.68 12.60 1.19
CA ASP A 138 10.47 13.59 2.25
C ASP A 138 10.58 12.96 3.65
N ASP A 139 9.97 11.79 3.84
CA ASP A 139 9.95 11.08 5.11
C ASP A 139 11.35 10.56 5.49
N SER A 140 12.12 10.10 4.52
CA SER A 140 13.52 9.66 4.71
C SER A 140 14.42 10.84 5.07
N LEU A 141 14.27 11.99 4.40
CA LEU A 141 15.01 13.21 4.71
C LEU A 141 14.67 13.74 6.11
N TYR A 142 13.42 13.62 6.55
CA TYR A 142 13.02 13.97 7.91
C TYR A 142 13.71 13.06 8.94
N LEU A 143 13.73 11.74 8.71
CA LEU A 143 14.38 10.77 9.60
C LEU A 143 15.90 10.99 9.70
N LEU A 144 16.56 11.30 8.58
CA LEU A 144 17.99 11.61 8.55
C LEU A 144 18.31 12.82 9.45
N LYS A 145 17.55 13.90 9.32
CA LYS A 145 17.72 15.11 10.14
C LYS A 145 17.50 14.83 11.63
N GLU A 146 16.51 14.01 11.98
CA GLU A 146 16.26 13.62 13.38
C GLU A 146 17.42 12.79 13.94
N SER A 147 17.98 11.87 13.14
CA SER A 147 19.16 11.07 13.52
C SER A 147 20.40 11.92 13.74
N GLU A 148 20.68 12.86 12.82
CA GLU A 148 21.81 13.79 12.95
C GLU A 148 21.66 14.70 14.18
N ALA A 149 20.44 15.14 14.48
CA ALA A 149 20.17 15.97 15.66
C ALA A 149 20.42 15.20 16.97
N LYS A 150 20.03 13.91 17.04
CA LYS A 150 20.32 13.05 18.20
C LYS A 150 21.82 12.84 18.38
N PHE A 151 22.54 12.56 17.29
CA PHE A 151 23.99 12.36 17.35
C PHE A 151 24.76 13.61 17.81
N LYS A 152 24.25 14.82 17.57
CA LYS A 152 24.86 16.06 18.06
C LYS A 152 24.60 16.35 19.55
N LEU A 153 23.64 15.66 20.16
CA LEU A 153 23.26 15.84 21.57
C LEU A 153 23.96 14.86 22.51
N ASP A 154 24.50 13.76 21.96
CA ASP A 154 25.35 12.77 22.65
C ASP A 154 26.84 13.16 22.57
#